data_AF-A0A431H610-F1
#
_entry.id   AF-A0A431H610-F1
#
_cell.length_a   1.000
_cell.length_b   1.000
_cell.length_c   1.000
_cell.angle_alpha   90.00
_cell.angle_beta   90.00
_cell.angle_gamma   90.00
#
_symmetry.space_group_name_H-M   'P 1'
#
loop_
_entity.id
_entity.type
_entity.pdbx_description
1 polymer ?
#
loop_
_entity_poly.entity_id
_entity_poly.type
_entity_poly.pdbx_seq_one_letter_code
_entity_poly.pdbx_strand_id
1 'polypeptide(L)'
;MEMTFIYIDAPDIDLKNFSLDDFYTVTKELDDDDSITDIARDIAKRCTEHKMSNFKGKIINQFVYLSLNPIKGQNFYDSMLNYYFNEKNEVIFLDIFDNVKHNWKLKELKNLKEKGHIRNDISVVYIYVPKGMGAAAGAGSFLEVIINNLSNIMFQVFLALAVDYVKDNLKNLQYKLKYKDIQKIAEYWVNKQGIRSSRQLREFIINKGNWELNELAINLNISQEYAMILLESLGYELKDNQFVPSYSEEAIRRRKIWEEREKLQ
;
A
#
# COMPACT_ATOMS: atom_id res chain seq x y z
N MET A 1 -9.27 -15.67 17.12
CA MET A 1 -7.82 -15.63 16.84
C MET A 1 -7.21 -14.73 17.88
N GLU A 2 -6.28 -15.25 18.66
CA GLU A 2 -5.55 -14.44 19.62
C GLU A 2 -4.71 -13.39 18.89
N MET A 3 -4.87 -12.13 19.30
CA MET A 3 -4.04 -11.02 18.85
C MET A 3 -3.47 -10.25 20.02
N THR A 4 -2.21 -9.86 19.87
CA THR A 4 -1.44 -9.03 20.79
C THR A 4 -1.36 -7.61 20.24
N PHE A 5 -1.73 -6.65 21.08
CA PHE A 5 -1.70 -5.23 20.79
C PHE A 5 -0.60 -4.57 21.62
N ILE A 6 0.31 -3.84 20.99
CA ILE A 6 1.46 -3.22 21.64
C ILE A 6 1.38 -1.71 21.41
N TYR A 7 1.26 -0.94 22.47
CA TYR A 7 1.23 0.52 22.36
C TYR A 7 2.65 1.10 22.39
N ILE A 8 2.96 1.98 21.42
CA ILE A 8 4.25 2.67 21.31
C ILE A 8 4.08 4.19 21.23
N ASP A 9 4.92 4.93 21.95
CA ASP A 9 4.87 6.40 22.01
C ASP A 9 5.63 7.12 20.88
N ALA A 10 6.52 6.41 20.21
CA ALA A 10 7.29 6.91 19.07
C ALA A 10 7.62 5.76 18.10
N PRO A 11 7.39 5.92 16.79
CA PRO A 11 7.67 4.91 15.77
C PRO A 11 9.16 4.82 15.39
N ASP A 12 9.99 5.77 15.82
CA ASP A 12 11.45 5.79 15.55
C ASP A 12 12.24 4.88 16.51
N ILE A 13 11.55 4.02 17.26
CA ILE A 13 12.15 3.06 18.18
C ILE A 13 12.68 1.88 17.36
N ASP A 14 14.00 1.62 17.42
CA ASP A 14 14.56 0.36 16.90
C ASP A 14 14.10 -0.79 17.79
N LEU A 15 13.00 -1.45 17.38
CA LEU A 15 12.37 -2.57 18.09
C LEU A 15 13.33 -3.73 18.40
N LYS A 16 14.51 -3.81 17.75
CA LYS A 16 15.52 -4.82 18.04
C LYS A 16 16.17 -4.67 19.42
N ASN A 17 16.06 -3.49 20.04
CA ASN A 17 16.70 -3.19 21.32
C ASN A 17 15.73 -3.20 22.52
N PHE A 18 14.48 -3.62 22.31
CA PHE A 18 13.44 -3.59 23.34
C PHE A 18 12.82 -4.98 23.54
N SER A 19 12.50 -5.31 24.79
CA SER A 19 11.64 -6.44 25.13
C SER A 19 10.18 -6.04 24.94
N LEU A 20 9.30 -6.99 24.63
CA LEU A 20 7.85 -6.77 24.65
C LEU A 20 7.35 -6.32 26.03
N ASP A 21 8.07 -6.70 27.09
CA ASP A 21 7.78 -6.30 28.48
C ASP A 21 7.98 -4.80 28.74
N ASP A 22 8.71 -4.11 27.85
CA ASP A 22 8.95 -2.67 27.96
C ASP A 22 7.76 -1.83 27.48
N PHE A 23 6.73 -2.48 26.90
CA PHE A 23 5.58 -1.82 26.30
C PHE A 23 4.26 -2.22 26.96
N TYR A 24 3.30 -1.29 26.94
CA TYR A 24 1.94 -1.62 27.32
C TYR A 24 1.33 -2.56 26.28
N THR A 25 1.13 -3.80 26.70
CA THR A 25 0.72 -4.91 25.85
C THR A 25 -0.61 -5.49 26.31
N VAL A 26 -1.52 -5.74 25.37
CA VAL A 26 -2.84 -6.32 25.64
C VAL A 26 -3.12 -7.44 24.65
N THR A 27 -3.52 -8.60 25.16
CA THR A 27 -3.89 -9.75 24.34
C THR A 27 -5.40 -9.96 24.36
N LYS A 28 -6.00 -10.24 23.20
CA LYS A 28 -7.44 -10.51 23.06
C LYS A 28 -7.71 -11.61 22.02
N GLU A 29 -8.73 -12.42 22.27
CA GLU A 29 -9.34 -13.25 21.24
C GLU A 29 -10.30 -12.40 20.39
N LEU A 30 -10.20 -12.57 19.07
CA LEU A 30 -10.97 -11.82 18.09
C LEU A 30 -11.65 -12.72 17.06
N ASP A 31 -12.87 -12.36 16.71
CA ASP A 31 -13.61 -12.87 15.55
C ASP A 31 -13.34 -12.04 14.29
N ASP A 32 -13.68 -12.58 13.13
CA ASP A 32 -13.36 -11.98 11.82
C ASP A 32 -13.92 -10.57 11.62
N ASP A 33 -15.08 -10.29 12.22
CA ASP A 33 -15.76 -9.01 12.12
C ASP A 33 -15.39 -8.00 13.22
N ASP A 34 -14.57 -8.40 14.18
CA ASP A 34 -14.13 -7.51 15.25
C ASP A 34 -13.23 -6.39 14.71
N SER A 35 -13.46 -5.19 15.25
CA SER A 35 -12.69 -4.00 14.91
C SER A 35 -11.36 -3.99 15.66
N ILE A 36 -10.27 -4.11 14.91
CA ILE A 36 -8.90 -3.91 15.40
C ILE A 36 -8.69 -2.43 15.73
N THR A 37 -9.22 -1.53 14.91
CA THR A 37 -9.07 -0.08 15.13
C THR A 37 -9.71 0.38 16.43
N ASP A 38 -10.95 -0.03 16.73
CA ASP A 38 -11.65 0.41 17.94
C ASP A 38 -11.01 -0.16 19.21
N ILE A 39 -10.51 -1.39 19.15
CA ILE A 39 -9.73 -1.99 20.23
C ILE A 39 -8.42 -1.22 20.46
N ALA A 40 -7.72 -0.89 19.37
CA ALA A 40 -6.50 -0.09 19.46
C ALA A 40 -6.74 1.31 20.03
N ARG A 41 -7.84 1.96 19.64
CA ARG A 41 -8.27 3.26 20.20
C ARG A 41 -8.54 3.17 21.70
N ASP A 42 -9.23 2.12 22.15
CA ASP A 42 -9.51 1.89 23.57
C ASP A 42 -8.23 1.63 24.37
N ILE A 43 -7.29 0.87 23.81
CA ILE A 43 -5.97 0.64 24.42
C ILE A 43 -5.18 1.96 24.54
N ALA A 44 -5.07 2.73 23.46
CA ALA A 44 -4.37 4.01 23.46
C ALA A 44 -4.96 4.99 24.48
N LYS A 45 -6.30 5.05 24.58
CA LYS A 45 -7.00 5.86 25.58
C LYS A 45 -6.60 5.45 27.00
N ARG A 46 -6.62 4.15 27.30
CA ARG A 46 -6.22 3.63 28.62
C ARG A 46 -4.76 3.95 28.94
N CYS A 47 -3.83 3.80 28.00
CA CYS A 47 -2.42 4.16 28.20
C CYS A 47 -2.24 5.61 28.64
N THR A 48 -2.92 6.55 27.98
CA THR A 48 -2.80 7.98 28.30
C THR A 48 -3.49 8.35 29.61
N GLU A 49 -4.69 7.83 29.88
CA GLU A 49 -5.41 8.10 31.14
C GLU A 49 -4.61 7.62 32.37
N HIS A 50 -3.89 6.51 32.24
CA HIS A 50 -3.06 5.96 33.31
C HIS A 50 -1.63 6.52 33.34
N LYS A 51 -1.32 7.54 32.52
CA LYS A 51 0.03 8.15 32.40
C LYS A 51 1.15 7.16 32.12
N MET A 52 0.82 6.04 31.47
CA MET A 52 1.80 5.03 31.03
C MET A 52 2.50 5.44 29.72
N SER A 53 2.08 6.58 29.16
CA SER A 53 2.60 7.17 27.94
C SER A 53 3.32 8.49 28.24
N ASN A 54 4.42 8.73 27.54
CA ASN A 54 5.13 10.01 27.47
C ASN A 54 4.38 11.07 26.65
N PHE A 55 3.26 10.72 26.03
CA PHE A 55 2.38 11.64 25.32
C PHE A 55 1.66 12.57 26.30
N LYS A 56 2.05 13.86 26.29
CA LYS A 56 1.48 14.91 27.15
C LYS A 56 0.28 15.64 26.53
N GLY A 57 -0.15 15.24 25.33
CA GLY A 57 -1.32 15.82 24.67
C GLY A 57 -2.62 15.26 25.24
N LYS A 58 -3.72 16.02 25.15
CA LYS A 58 -5.05 15.40 25.24
C LYS A 58 -5.19 14.51 24.00
N ILE A 59 -5.61 13.25 24.15
CA ILE A 59 -6.14 12.47 23.02
C ILE A 59 -7.45 13.13 22.60
N ILE A 60 -7.33 14.19 21.81
CA ILE A 60 -8.45 14.83 21.14
C ILE A 60 -8.52 14.11 19.81
N ASN A 61 -9.53 13.25 19.67
CA ASN A 61 -9.86 12.47 18.49
C ASN A 61 -8.95 11.25 18.24
N GLN A 62 -9.45 10.08 18.68
CA GLN A 62 -9.66 8.79 17.96
C GLN A 62 -8.67 8.28 16.88
N PHE A 63 -7.59 8.95 16.56
CA PHE A 63 -6.68 8.55 15.49
C PHE A 63 -5.59 7.66 16.07
N VAL A 64 -5.54 6.43 15.57
CA VAL A 64 -4.47 5.47 15.82
C VAL A 64 -3.91 5.04 14.47
N TYR A 65 -2.60 4.91 14.40
CA TYR A 65 -1.92 4.16 13.36
C TYR A 65 -1.74 2.73 13.81
N LEU A 66 -2.02 1.82 12.88
CA LEU A 66 -1.81 0.40 13.06
C LEU A 66 -0.65 -0.01 12.15
N SER A 67 0.36 -0.63 12.77
CA SER A 67 1.44 -1.27 12.05
C SER A 67 1.55 -2.73 12.47
N LEU A 68 1.95 -3.58 11.53
CA LEU A 68 2.24 -4.99 11.83
C LEU A 68 3.67 -5.13 12.31
N ASN A 69 3.99 -6.29 12.89
CA ASN A 69 5.37 -6.57 13.28
C ASN A 69 6.30 -6.51 12.05
N PRO A 70 7.30 -5.60 11.99
CA PRO A 70 8.17 -5.48 10.83
C PRO A 70 8.96 -6.77 10.60
N ILE A 71 9.06 -7.19 9.33
CA ILE A 71 9.96 -8.29 8.95
C ILE A 71 11.34 -7.76 8.55
N LYS A 72 12.33 -8.65 8.37
CA LYS A 72 13.70 -8.27 8.01
C LYS A 72 13.71 -7.36 6.77
N GLY A 73 14.25 -6.15 6.94
CA GLY A 73 14.37 -5.15 5.88
C GLY A 73 13.25 -4.11 5.84
N GLN A 74 12.21 -4.26 6.66
CA GLN A 74 11.17 -3.24 6.84
C GLN A 74 11.45 -2.40 8.10
N ASN A 75 11.11 -1.12 8.03
CA ASN A 75 10.92 -0.28 9.20
C ASN A 75 9.45 -0.30 9.66
N PHE A 76 9.15 0.45 10.72
CA PHE A 76 7.80 0.54 11.29
C PHE A 76 6.76 1.15 10.35
N TYR A 77 7.16 2.11 9.50
CA TYR A 77 6.27 2.76 8.54
C TYR A 77 5.99 1.85 7.32
N ASP A 78 6.97 1.04 6.91
CA ASP A 78 6.81 0.07 5.82
C ASP A 78 5.81 -1.05 6.15
N SER A 79 5.52 -1.24 7.45
CA SER A 79 4.59 -2.24 7.98
C SER A 79 3.21 -1.67 8.32
N MET A 80 2.98 -0.38 8.04
CA MET A 80 1.66 0.23 8.19
C MET A 80 0.65 -0.34 7.20
N LEU A 81 -0.59 -0.51 7.67
CA LEU A 81 -1.69 -0.98 6.85
C LEU A 81 -2.20 0.14 5.93
N ASN A 82 -1.73 0.18 4.68
CA ASN A 82 -1.96 1.32 3.77
C ASN A 82 -2.96 1.03 2.63
N TYR A 83 -3.49 -0.18 2.53
CA TYR A 83 -4.53 -0.53 1.56
C TYR A 83 -5.28 -1.80 1.97
N TYR A 84 -6.53 -1.90 1.53
CA TYR A 84 -7.38 -3.09 1.71
C TYR A 84 -8.04 -3.49 0.38
N PHE A 85 -8.78 -4.59 0.36
CA PHE A 85 -9.58 -5.00 -0.79
C PHE A 85 -11.06 -4.77 -0.52
N ASN A 86 -11.74 -4.10 -1.44
CA ASN A 86 -13.19 -3.94 -1.36
C ASN A 86 -13.94 -5.23 -1.76
N GLU A 87 -15.26 -5.20 -1.73
CA GLU A 87 -16.13 -6.35 -2.07
C GLU A 87 -15.96 -6.84 -3.52
N LYS A 88 -15.45 -6.01 -4.43
CA LYS A 88 -15.13 -6.37 -5.82
C LYS A 88 -13.72 -6.92 -5.99
N ASN A 89 -12.98 -7.10 -4.89
CA ASN A 89 -11.55 -7.41 -4.88
C ASN A 89 -10.67 -6.30 -5.49
N GLU A 90 -11.16 -5.08 -5.64
CA GLU A 90 -10.33 -3.95 -6.05
C GLU A 90 -9.50 -3.47 -4.85
N VAL A 91 -8.23 -3.13 -5.06
CA VAL A 91 -7.41 -2.53 -4.01
C VAL A 91 -7.85 -1.09 -3.75
N ILE A 92 -7.97 -0.71 -2.48
CA ILE A 92 -8.28 0.65 -2.04
C ILE A 92 -7.11 1.12 -1.18
N PHE A 93 -6.35 2.08 -1.70
CA PHE A 93 -5.26 2.73 -1.00
C PHE A 93 -5.81 3.80 -0.05
N LEU A 94 -5.23 3.84 1.13
CA LEU A 94 -5.54 4.78 2.19
C LEU A 94 -4.39 5.78 2.27
N ASP A 95 -4.72 7.07 2.13
CA ASP A 95 -3.75 8.10 2.48
C ASP A 95 -3.58 8.21 4.01
N ILE A 96 -2.67 9.07 4.46
CA ILE A 96 -2.36 9.29 5.87
C ILE A 96 -3.62 9.58 6.71
N PHE A 97 -4.60 10.31 6.17
CA PHE A 97 -5.83 10.69 6.87
C PHE A 97 -6.92 9.62 6.77
N ASP A 98 -7.03 8.96 5.63
CA ASP A 98 -7.98 7.87 5.42
C ASP A 98 -7.57 6.65 6.25
N ASN A 99 -6.26 6.41 6.40
CA ASN A 99 -5.72 5.32 7.21
C ASN A 99 -6.18 5.39 8.67
N VAL A 100 -6.04 6.56 9.31
CA VAL A 100 -6.45 6.75 10.72
C VAL A 100 -7.97 6.73 10.93
N LYS A 101 -8.75 6.91 9.85
CA LYS A 101 -10.21 6.83 9.87
C LYS A 101 -10.72 5.43 9.58
N HIS A 102 -9.98 4.62 8.82
CA HIS A 102 -10.39 3.29 8.40
C HIS A 102 -10.62 2.38 9.61
N ASN A 103 -11.75 1.68 9.60
CA ASN A 103 -12.10 0.74 10.65
C ASN A 103 -11.64 -0.66 10.27
N TRP A 104 -10.36 -0.95 10.51
CA TRP A 104 -9.74 -2.23 10.22
C TRP A 104 -10.41 -3.36 10.98
N LYS A 105 -10.87 -4.37 10.24
CA LYS A 105 -11.37 -5.64 10.78
C LYS A 105 -10.36 -6.75 10.63
N LEU A 106 -10.41 -7.75 11.52
CA LEU A 106 -9.53 -8.92 11.43
C LEU A 106 -9.61 -9.63 10.07
N LYS A 107 -10.81 -9.78 9.50
CA LYS A 107 -10.99 -10.38 8.17
C LYS A 107 -10.22 -9.66 7.06
N GLU A 108 -10.02 -8.34 7.16
CA GLU A 108 -9.27 -7.59 6.15
C GLU A 108 -7.78 -7.91 6.22
N LEU A 109 -7.21 -8.03 7.42
CA LEU A 109 -5.81 -8.42 7.61
C LEU A 109 -5.58 -9.87 7.15
N LYS A 110 -6.52 -10.77 7.49
CA LYS A 110 -6.50 -12.16 7.00
C LYS A 110 -6.52 -12.20 5.48
N ASN A 111 -7.42 -11.44 4.84
CA ASN A 111 -7.52 -11.36 3.39
C ASN A 111 -6.22 -10.84 2.74
N LEU A 112 -5.61 -9.79 3.31
CA LEU A 112 -4.31 -9.29 2.83
C LEU A 112 -3.21 -10.36 2.93
N LYS A 113 -3.19 -11.13 4.03
CA LYS A 113 -2.20 -12.18 4.25
C LYS A 113 -2.42 -13.39 3.33
N GLU A 114 -3.67 -13.82 3.19
CA GLU A 114 -4.06 -14.96 2.35
C GLU A 114 -3.79 -14.69 0.87
N LYS A 115 -4.02 -13.45 0.40
CA LYS A 115 -3.66 -13.00 -0.94
C LYS A 115 -2.15 -12.69 -1.12
N GLY A 116 -1.34 -12.85 -0.07
CA GLY A 116 0.12 -12.67 -0.13
C GLY A 116 0.61 -11.23 -0.22
N HIS A 117 -0.24 -10.25 0.10
CA HIS A 117 0.09 -8.82 0.08
C HIS A 117 0.87 -8.35 1.32
N ILE A 118 0.73 -9.08 2.42
CA ILE A 118 1.52 -8.88 3.63
C ILE A 118 2.13 -10.22 4.05
N ARG A 119 3.39 -10.19 4.45
CA ARG A 119 4.12 -11.35 5.00
C ARG A 119 4.28 -11.27 6.52
N ASN A 120 3.99 -10.10 7.08
CA ASN A 120 4.10 -9.80 8.49
C ASN A 120 3.20 -10.74 9.31
N ASP A 121 3.55 -10.88 10.58
CA ASP A 121 2.65 -11.52 11.52
C ASP A 121 1.45 -10.60 11.79
N ILE A 122 0.25 -11.10 11.52
CA ILE A 122 -1.00 -10.37 11.75
C ILE A 122 -1.54 -10.61 13.16
N SER A 123 -0.92 -11.49 13.95
CA SER A 123 -1.26 -11.70 15.36
C SER A 123 -0.72 -10.60 16.27
N VAL A 124 0.19 -9.76 15.77
CA VAL A 124 0.79 -8.66 16.53
C VAL A 124 0.55 -7.34 15.82
N VAL A 125 -0.14 -6.43 16.49
CA VAL A 125 -0.42 -5.08 16.00
C VAL A 125 0.19 -4.05 16.94
N TYR A 126 0.99 -3.16 16.37
CA TYR A 126 1.53 -2.00 17.05
C TYR A 126 0.61 -0.80 16.87
N ILE A 127 0.35 -0.11 17.98
CA ILE A 127 -0.53 1.05 18.06
C ILE A 127 0.34 2.28 18.28
N TYR A 128 0.21 3.26 17.39
CA TYR A 128 0.87 4.55 17.52
C TYR A 128 -0.16 5.68 17.44
N VAL A 129 -0.04 6.68 18.32
CA VAL A 129 -0.88 7.90 18.27
C VAL A 129 -0.10 9.02 17.60
N PRO A 130 -0.54 9.50 16.42
CA PRO A 130 0.18 10.54 15.70
C PRO A 130 0.16 11.89 16.44
N LYS A 131 1.32 12.53 16.49
CA LYS A 131 1.47 13.89 17.03
C LYS A 131 1.16 14.92 15.94
N GLY A 132 0.34 15.94 16.24
CA GLY A 132 0.23 17.14 15.40
C GLY A 132 -0.76 17.10 14.23
N MET A 133 -1.68 16.12 14.15
CA MET A 133 -2.68 16.03 13.06
C MET A 133 -3.80 17.09 13.09
N GLY A 134 -3.79 18.02 14.05
CA GLY A 134 -4.94 18.89 14.35
C GLY A 134 -5.30 19.96 13.32
N ALA A 135 -4.53 20.19 12.25
CA ALA A 135 -4.74 21.36 11.37
C ALA A 135 -4.54 21.16 9.86
N ALA A 136 -4.21 19.96 9.37
CA ALA A 136 -3.86 19.76 7.96
C ALA A 136 -4.91 18.97 7.16
N ALA A 137 -6.20 19.09 7.48
CA ALA A 137 -7.26 18.44 6.69
C ALA A 137 -7.79 19.41 5.62
N GLY A 138 -7.06 19.52 4.51
CA GLY A 138 -7.44 20.38 3.39
C GLY A 138 -6.79 19.98 2.07
N ALA A 139 -6.61 18.68 1.80
CA ALA A 139 -6.02 18.19 0.55
C ALA A 139 -7.03 18.10 -0.62
N GLY A 140 -8.04 18.98 -0.64
CA GLY A 140 -9.09 18.98 -1.66
C GLY A 140 -8.71 19.57 -3.02
N SER A 141 -7.49 20.11 -3.20
CA SER A 141 -7.17 20.97 -4.36
C SER A 141 -6.10 20.43 -5.33
N PHE A 142 -5.68 19.16 -5.23
CA PHE A 142 -4.60 18.63 -6.08
C PHE A 142 -4.93 17.33 -6.84
N LEU A 143 -6.17 16.84 -6.79
CA LEU A 143 -6.52 15.57 -7.45
C LEU A 143 -6.30 15.62 -8.97
N GLU A 144 -6.63 16.73 -9.64
CA GLU A 144 -6.39 16.88 -11.08
C GLU A 144 -4.89 16.87 -11.42
N VAL A 145 -4.05 17.48 -10.59
CA VAL A 145 -2.59 17.43 -10.72
C VAL A 145 -2.08 16.00 -10.57
N ILE A 146 -2.61 15.27 -9.58
CA ILE A 146 -2.26 13.86 -9.35
C ILE A 146 -2.69 12.99 -10.55
N ILE A 147 -3.91 13.17 -11.05
CA ILE A 147 -4.43 12.45 -12.23
C ILE A 147 -3.52 12.71 -13.44
N ASN A 148 -3.20 13.98 -13.71
CA ASN A 148 -2.35 14.35 -14.84
C ASN A 148 -0.93 13.77 -14.69
N ASN A 149 -0.34 13.86 -13.50
CA ASN A 149 1.00 13.31 -13.23
C ASN A 149 1.02 11.79 -13.38
N LEU A 150 0.03 11.09 -12.80
CA LEU A 150 -0.08 9.64 -12.91
C LEU A 150 -0.29 9.21 -14.36
N SER A 151 -1.20 9.85 -15.09
CA SER A 151 -1.46 9.58 -16.51
C SER A 151 -0.21 9.75 -17.35
N ASN A 152 0.53 10.85 -17.14
CA ASN A 152 1.75 11.15 -17.88
C ASN A 152 2.86 10.12 -17.62
N ILE A 153 3.08 9.74 -16.37
CA ILE A 153 4.09 8.73 -16.03
C ILE A 153 3.72 7.37 -16.60
N MET A 154 2.47 6.94 -16.40
CA MET A 154 2.01 5.66 -16.94
C MET A 154 2.14 5.62 -18.46
N PHE A 155 1.78 6.70 -19.15
CA PHE A 155 1.96 6.79 -20.60
C PHE A 155 3.43 6.72 -21.01
N GLN A 156 4.32 7.47 -20.35
CA GLN A 156 5.74 7.45 -20.66
C GLN A 156 6.39 6.08 -20.43
N VAL A 157 6.03 5.42 -19.32
CA VAL A 157 6.48 4.06 -19.00
C VAL A 157 6.00 3.07 -20.05
N PHE A 158 4.73 3.13 -20.45
CA PHE A 158 4.18 2.22 -21.46
C PHE A 158 4.77 2.49 -22.85
N LEU A 159 5.05 3.76 -23.18
CA LEU A 159 5.74 4.11 -24.42
C LEU A 159 7.18 3.58 -24.44
N ALA A 160 7.92 3.65 -23.33
CA ALA A 160 9.27 3.11 -23.25
C ALA A 160 9.27 1.61 -23.56
N LEU A 161 8.36 0.86 -22.94
CA LEU A 161 8.14 -0.56 -23.23
C LEU A 161 7.84 -0.80 -24.73
N ALA A 162 6.97 0.02 -25.31
CA ALA A 162 6.59 -0.13 -26.71
C ALA A 162 7.74 0.18 -27.68
N VAL A 163 8.64 1.12 -27.36
CA VAL A 163 9.87 1.39 -28.15
C VAL A 163 10.80 0.18 -28.14
N ASP A 164 10.92 -0.49 -27.00
CA ASP A 164 11.76 -1.68 -26.86
C ASP A 164 11.21 -2.84 -27.72
N TYR A 165 9.89 -3.07 -27.71
CA TYR A 165 9.25 -4.07 -28.59
C TYR A 165 9.30 -3.75 -30.09
N VAL A 166 9.39 -2.48 -30.47
CA VAL A 166 9.54 -2.08 -31.88
C VAL A 166 10.93 -2.45 -32.42
N LYS A 167 11.96 -2.52 -31.58
CA LYS A 167 13.29 -3.03 -31.97
C LYS A 167 13.29 -4.53 -32.20
N ASP A 168 12.43 -5.28 -31.50
CA ASP A 168 12.30 -6.75 -31.57
C ASP A 168 11.13 -7.25 -32.43
N ASN A 169 10.71 -6.47 -33.44
CA ASN A 169 9.75 -6.89 -34.48
C ASN A 169 8.26 -7.03 -34.07
N LEU A 170 7.79 -6.34 -33.03
CA LEU A 170 6.35 -6.23 -32.71
C LEU A 170 5.84 -4.78 -32.82
N LYS A 171 5.57 -4.34 -34.05
CA LYS A 171 5.07 -2.99 -34.42
C LYS A 171 3.70 -2.60 -33.85
N ASN A 172 3.01 -3.44 -33.07
CA ASN A 172 1.58 -3.25 -32.76
C ASN A 172 1.26 -2.64 -31.39
N LEU A 173 2.21 -2.54 -30.46
CA LEU A 173 1.92 -2.05 -29.09
C LEU A 173 1.69 -0.53 -29.05
N GLN A 174 2.47 0.24 -29.82
CA GLN A 174 2.36 1.72 -29.85
C GLN A 174 1.00 2.19 -30.39
N TYR A 175 0.40 1.48 -31.35
CA TYR A 175 -0.91 1.85 -31.92
C TYR A 175 -2.09 1.57 -31.00
N LYS A 176 -1.89 0.78 -29.93
CA LYS A 176 -2.92 0.43 -28.96
C LYS A 176 -2.92 1.35 -27.73
N LEU A 177 -1.77 1.94 -27.40
CA LEU A 177 -1.64 2.84 -26.25
C LEU A 177 -2.24 4.21 -26.56
N LYS A 178 -3.48 4.43 -26.11
CA LYS A 178 -4.13 5.75 -26.19
C LYS A 178 -4.01 6.46 -24.85
N TYR A 179 -3.40 7.65 -24.86
CA TYR A 179 -3.29 8.51 -23.67
C TYR A 179 -4.64 8.71 -22.97
N LYS A 180 -5.71 8.90 -23.74
CA LYS A 180 -7.08 9.06 -23.22
C LYS A 180 -7.58 7.85 -22.40
N ASP A 181 -7.17 6.65 -22.76
CA ASP A 181 -7.57 5.44 -22.03
C ASP A 181 -6.78 5.31 -20.72
N ILE A 182 -5.48 5.64 -20.76
CA ILE A 182 -4.63 5.71 -19.55
C ILE A 182 -5.12 6.82 -18.60
N GLN A 183 -5.55 7.96 -19.14
CA GLN A 183 -6.12 9.05 -18.35
C GLN A 183 -7.38 8.60 -17.59
N LYS A 184 -8.30 7.87 -18.25
CA LYS A 184 -9.48 7.31 -17.59
C LYS A 184 -9.13 6.30 -16.50
N ILE A 185 -8.10 5.47 -16.73
CA ILE A 185 -7.60 4.53 -15.72
C ILE A 185 -7.06 5.31 -14.51
N ALA A 186 -6.24 6.33 -14.74
CA ALA A 186 -5.70 7.18 -13.68
C ALA A 186 -6.81 7.94 -12.91
N GLU A 187 -7.83 8.46 -13.62
CA GLU A 187 -9.02 9.06 -13.01
C GLU A 187 -9.74 8.07 -12.08
N TYR A 188 -9.90 6.81 -12.50
CA TYR A 188 -10.51 5.77 -11.64
C TYR A 188 -9.63 5.48 -10.43
N TRP A 189 -8.33 5.24 -10.65
CA TRP A 189 -7.35 4.96 -9.61
C TRP A 189 -7.30 6.04 -8.54
N VAL A 190 -7.28 7.31 -8.93
CA VAL A 190 -7.25 8.43 -8.00
C VAL A 190 -8.60 8.58 -7.29
N ASN A 191 -9.70 8.61 -8.03
CA ASN A 191 -11.00 8.97 -7.46
C ASN A 191 -11.71 7.82 -6.72
N LYS A 192 -11.39 6.56 -7.04
CA LYS A 192 -12.06 5.37 -6.51
C LYS A 192 -11.17 4.43 -5.73
N GLN A 193 -9.88 4.37 -6.05
CA GLN A 193 -8.94 3.46 -5.39
C GLN A 193 -7.90 4.18 -4.53
N GLY A 194 -7.98 5.51 -4.39
CA GLY A 194 -7.11 6.27 -3.50
C GLY A 194 -5.64 6.31 -3.92
N ILE A 195 -5.29 5.91 -5.15
CA ILE A 195 -3.91 5.98 -5.63
C ILE A 195 -3.51 7.45 -5.77
N ARG A 196 -2.35 7.82 -5.24
CA ARG A 196 -1.79 9.17 -5.24
C ARG A 196 -0.44 9.28 -5.94
N SER A 197 0.22 8.16 -6.21
CA SER A 197 1.49 8.13 -6.95
C SER A 197 1.70 6.83 -7.71
N SER A 198 2.53 6.89 -8.75
CA SER A 198 3.02 5.69 -9.46
C SER A 198 3.85 4.79 -8.54
N ARG A 199 4.52 5.38 -7.54
CA ARG A 199 5.29 4.63 -6.55
C ARG A 199 4.40 3.69 -5.72
N GLN A 200 3.23 4.14 -5.26
CA GLN A 200 2.28 3.27 -4.54
C GLN A 200 1.86 2.06 -5.38
N LEU A 201 1.60 2.27 -6.67
CA LEU A 201 1.26 1.21 -7.60
C LEU A 201 2.42 0.21 -7.78
N ARG A 202 3.65 0.73 -7.98
CA ARG A 202 4.85 -0.10 -8.10
C ARG A 202 5.10 -0.93 -6.85
N GLU A 203 5.04 -0.32 -5.67
CA GLU A 203 5.25 -1.00 -4.39
C GLU A 203 4.18 -2.07 -4.13
N PHE A 204 2.91 -1.79 -4.43
CA PHE A 204 1.82 -2.78 -4.35
C PHE A 204 2.10 -4.03 -5.19
N ILE A 205 2.57 -3.84 -6.42
CA ILE A 205 2.90 -4.94 -7.34
C ILE A 205 4.12 -5.72 -6.84
N ILE A 206 5.21 -5.01 -6.50
CA ILE A 206 6.47 -5.63 -6.07
C ILE A 206 6.32 -6.41 -4.76
N ASN A 207 5.56 -5.89 -3.80
CA ASN A 207 5.47 -6.50 -2.47
C ASN A 207 4.84 -7.90 -2.50
N LYS A 208 3.87 -8.13 -3.40
CA LYS A 208 3.26 -9.46 -3.58
C LYS A 208 4.24 -10.46 -4.20
N GLY A 209 5.09 -10.02 -5.12
CA GLY A 209 5.94 -10.90 -5.93
C GLY A 209 5.16 -11.39 -7.14
N ASN A 210 4.67 -12.63 -7.13
CA ASN A 210 4.07 -13.23 -8.33
C ASN A 210 2.62 -12.80 -8.57
N TRP A 211 2.23 -12.72 -9.83
CA TRP A 211 0.92 -12.24 -10.26
C TRP A 211 0.26 -13.14 -11.29
N GLU A 212 -1.00 -13.49 -11.06
CA GLU A 212 -1.89 -13.89 -12.14
C GLU A 212 -2.42 -12.65 -12.86
N LEU A 213 -2.48 -12.70 -14.19
CA LEU A 213 -2.86 -11.53 -14.98
C LEU A 213 -4.28 -11.04 -14.66
N ASN A 214 -5.21 -11.99 -14.49
CA ASN A 214 -6.60 -11.69 -14.16
C ASN A 214 -6.73 -11.11 -12.75
N GLU A 215 -5.94 -11.59 -11.80
CA GLU A 215 -5.90 -11.08 -10.43
C GLU A 215 -5.50 -9.60 -10.41
N LEU A 216 -4.40 -9.24 -11.07
CA LEU A 216 -3.97 -7.84 -11.12
C LEU A 216 -4.98 -6.94 -11.83
N ALA A 217 -5.58 -7.45 -12.93
CA ALA A 217 -6.59 -6.74 -13.68
C ALA A 217 -7.82 -6.40 -12.82
N ILE A 218 -8.30 -7.36 -12.01
CA ILE A 218 -9.40 -7.16 -11.05
C ILE A 218 -8.96 -6.18 -9.96
N ASN A 219 -7.81 -6.42 -9.34
CA ASN A 219 -7.32 -5.59 -8.23
C ASN A 219 -7.22 -4.12 -8.62
N LEU A 220 -6.79 -3.82 -9.85
CA LEU A 220 -6.62 -2.44 -10.35
C LEU A 220 -7.77 -1.95 -11.24
N ASN A 221 -8.84 -2.72 -11.42
CA ASN A 221 -9.94 -2.42 -12.34
C ASN A 221 -9.47 -1.95 -13.74
N ILE A 222 -8.57 -2.71 -14.34
CA ILE A 222 -8.04 -2.48 -15.69
C ILE A 222 -8.25 -3.72 -16.56
N SER A 223 -8.13 -3.58 -17.87
CA SER A 223 -8.14 -4.75 -18.75
C SER A 223 -6.89 -5.61 -18.51
N GLN A 224 -6.99 -6.91 -18.79
CA GLN A 224 -5.82 -7.80 -18.76
C GLN A 224 -4.68 -7.32 -19.68
N GLU A 225 -5.00 -6.64 -20.79
CA GLU A 225 -3.99 -6.04 -21.67
C GLU A 225 -3.20 -4.94 -20.94
N TYR A 226 -3.87 -4.03 -20.22
CA TYR A 226 -3.19 -3.01 -19.42
C TYR A 226 -2.45 -3.59 -18.21
N ALA A 227 -2.99 -4.64 -17.58
CA ALA A 227 -2.31 -5.34 -16.49
C ALA A 227 -1.00 -5.99 -16.97
N MET A 228 -1.01 -6.58 -18.17
CA MET A 228 0.17 -7.20 -18.78
C MET A 228 1.22 -6.14 -19.09
N ILE A 229 0.82 -5.05 -19.76
CA ILE A 229 1.72 -3.92 -20.07
C ILE A 229 2.33 -3.35 -18.78
N LEU A 230 1.52 -3.21 -17.72
CA LEU A 230 1.98 -2.74 -16.42
C LEU A 230 3.04 -3.67 -15.82
N LEU A 231 2.78 -4.97 -15.77
CA LEU A 231 3.72 -5.97 -15.27
C LEU A 231 5.02 -6.00 -16.08
N GLU A 232 4.94 -6.07 -17.40
CA GLU A 232 6.12 -6.08 -18.27
C GLU A 232 6.95 -4.80 -18.15
N SER A 233 6.29 -3.65 -17.98
CA SER A 233 6.96 -2.37 -17.74
C SER A 233 7.70 -2.30 -16.40
N LEU A 234 7.35 -3.19 -15.46
CA LEU A 234 8.04 -3.37 -14.18
C LEU A 234 9.08 -4.51 -14.23
N GLY A 235 9.37 -5.03 -15.43
CA GLY A 235 10.34 -6.10 -15.63
C GLY A 235 9.84 -7.45 -15.12
N TYR A 236 8.55 -7.71 -15.20
CA TYR A 236 7.98 -9.05 -15.03
C TYR A 236 7.97 -9.80 -16.35
N GLU A 237 8.06 -11.13 -16.27
CA GLU A 237 7.96 -12.04 -17.42
C GLU A 237 6.94 -13.14 -17.11
N LEU A 238 6.21 -13.59 -18.13
CA LEU A 238 5.29 -14.70 -18.02
C LEU A 238 6.07 -16.03 -17.94
N LYS A 239 5.90 -16.77 -16.84
CA LYS A 239 6.42 -18.12 -16.62
C LYS A 239 5.33 -18.97 -15.97
N ASP A 240 5.07 -20.15 -16.52
CA ASP A 240 4.10 -21.10 -15.96
C ASP A 240 2.73 -20.47 -15.61
N ASN A 241 2.19 -19.67 -16.53
CA ASN A 241 0.92 -18.91 -16.40
C ASN A 241 0.89 -17.81 -15.34
N GLN A 242 2.03 -17.44 -14.75
CA GLN A 242 2.15 -16.32 -13.83
C GLN A 242 3.20 -15.32 -14.29
N PHE A 243 2.98 -14.04 -14.00
CA PHE A 243 4.01 -13.03 -14.15
C PHE A 243 4.90 -13.06 -12.91
N VAL A 244 6.18 -13.29 -13.14
CA VAL A 244 7.20 -13.33 -12.07
C VAL A 244 8.23 -12.22 -12.29
N PRO A 245 8.81 -11.65 -11.21
CA PRO A 245 9.89 -10.68 -11.35
C PRO A 245 11.08 -11.29 -12.10
N SER A 246 11.49 -10.66 -13.20
CA SER A 246 12.69 -11.05 -13.94
C SER A 246 13.91 -10.25 -13.49
N TYR A 247 15.09 -10.85 -13.62
CA TYR A 247 16.39 -10.25 -13.29
C TYR A 247 17.28 -10.08 -14.53
N SER A 248 16.71 -10.17 -15.73
CA SER A 248 17.41 -9.81 -16.96
C SER A 248 17.83 -8.33 -16.93
N GLU A 249 18.89 -7.98 -17.68
CA GLU A 249 19.33 -6.58 -17.80
C GLU A 249 18.18 -5.67 -18.26
N GLU A 250 17.33 -6.19 -19.13
CA GLU A 250 16.15 -5.51 -19.64
C GLU A 250 15.11 -5.26 -18.55
N ALA A 251 14.77 -6.28 -17.76
CA ALA A 251 13.85 -6.13 -16.62
C ALA A 251 14.37 -5.12 -15.59
N ILE A 252 15.69 -5.11 -15.34
CA ILE A 252 16.34 -4.14 -14.45
C ILE A 252 16.25 -2.73 -15.05
N ARG A 253 16.50 -2.56 -16.35
CA ARG A 253 16.38 -1.27 -17.05
C ARG A 253 14.96 -0.72 -16.95
N ARG A 254 13.95 -1.55 -17.17
CA ARG A 254 12.53 -1.15 -17.07
C ARG A 254 12.16 -0.67 -15.68
N ARG A 255 12.60 -1.35 -14.61
CA ARG A 255 12.40 -0.87 -13.23
C ARG A 255 13.09 0.46 -12.94
N LYS A 256 14.30 0.67 -13.47
CA LYS A 256 15.01 1.96 -13.33
C LYS A 256 14.25 3.12 -13.97
N ILE A 257 13.59 2.89 -15.11
CA ILE A 257 12.76 3.92 -15.76
C ILE A 257 11.64 4.38 -14.82
N TRP A 258 10.97 3.46 -14.12
CA TRP A 258 9.98 3.83 -13.10
C TRP A 258 10.59 4.70 -12.00
N GLU A 259 11.69 4.25 -11.40
CA GLU A 259 12.36 4.96 -10.30
C GLU A 259 12.86 6.35 -10.71
N GLU A 260 13.37 6.50 -11.93
CA GLU A 260 13.80 7.79 -12.48
C GLU A 260 12.62 8.75 -12.69
N ARG A 261 11.50 8.24 -13.19
CA ARG A 261 10.29 9.06 -13.44
C ARG A 261 9.58 9.44 -12.14
N GLU A 262 9.62 8.57 -11.13
CA GLU A 262 9.10 8.84 -9.78
C GLU A 262 9.89 9.93 -9.07
N LYS A 263 11.21 10.04 -9.29
CA LYS A 263 12.04 11.11 -8.70
C LYS A 263 11.73 12.51 -9.25
N LEU A 264 10.95 12.61 -10.34
CA LEU A 264 10.52 13.87 -10.92
C LEU A 264 9.20 14.39 -10.32
N GLN A 265 8.63 13.67 -9.33
CA GLN A 265 7.46 14.06 -8.53
C GLN A 265 7.87 14.82 -7.26
#